data_AF-A0A8H3BID9-F1
#
_entry.id   AF-A0A8H3BID9-F1
#
_cell.length_a   1.000
_cell.length_b   1.000
_cell.length_c   1.000
_cell.angle_alpha   90.00
_cell.angle_beta   90.00
_cell.angle_gamma   90.00
#
_symmetry.space_group_name_H-M   'P 1'
#
loop_
_entity.id
_entity.type
_entity.pdbx_description
1 polymer ?
#
loop_
_entity_poly.entity_id
_entity_poly.type
_entity_poly.pdbx_seq_one_letter_code
_entity_poly.pdbx_strand_id
1 'polypeptide(L)'
;MTAPISVFSFFWLQDSPTQTKGILRGKNGWFTEREEIIMVNRILRDDTSKGDIHNRQALGLSDFRASIKDYDNWGLYFIGLCSYIPGYPPSNYLTLTLRNLGFNTFNTSLLTIPANVLFIINNLLLAQLSRIANERSLVGSIGSIWQFPLLIALAVLPDDAGAWV
;
A
#
# COMPACT_ATOMS: atom_id res chain seq x y z
N MET A 1 13.39 0.63 -15.92
CA MET A 1 12.88 2.01 -15.84
C MET A 1 13.00 2.64 -14.45
N THR A 2 13.08 1.85 -13.36
CA THR A 2 13.15 2.35 -11.97
C THR A 2 14.57 2.64 -11.46
N ALA A 3 15.60 1.94 -11.95
CA ALA A 3 17.00 2.13 -11.55
C ALA A 3 17.52 3.59 -11.62
N PRO A 4 17.28 4.36 -12.70
CA PRO A 4 17.73 5.76 -12.75
C PRO A 4 16.97 6.66 -11.78
N ILE A 5 15.69 6.37 -11.51
CA ILE A 5 14.87 7.11 -10.54
C ILE A 5 15.41 6.87 -9.12
N SER A 6 15.80 5.64 -8.79
CA SER A 6 16.41 5.34 -7.49
C SER A 6 17.75 6.04 -7.30
N VAL A 7 18.61 6.07 -8.33
CA VAL A 7 19.89 6.78 -8.27
C VAL A 7 19.65 8.28 -8.09
N PHE A 8 18.72 8.87 -8.86
CA PHE A 8 18.36 10.27 -8.71
C PHE A 8 17.78 10.59 -7.33
N SER A 9 16.86 9.74 -6.83
CA SER A 9 16.22 9.91 -5.53
C SER A 9 17.23 9.86 -4.39
N PHE A 10 18.26 9.00 -4.46
CA PHE A 10 19.30 8.94 -3.43
C PHE A 10 20.03 10.28 -3.25
N PHE A 11 20.32 10.98 -4.34
CA PHE A 11 20.96 12.30 -4.26
C PHE A 11 19.96 13.45 -4.05
N TRP A 12 18.69 13.27 -4.41
CA TRP A 12 17.66 14.30 -4.27
C TRP A 12 16.95 14.30 -2.91
N LEU A 13 16.81 13.16 -2.24
CA LEU A 13 16.05 13.02 -0.99
C LEU A 13 16.86 13.40 0.26
N GLN A 14 16.32 14.30 1.06
CA GLN A 14 16.97 14.89 2.23
C GLN A 14 16.87 14.04 3.50
N ASP A 15 17.89 14.15 4.34
CA ASP A 15 18.01 13.34 5.56
C ASP A 15 17.19 13.90 6.73
N SER A 16 17.05 15.22 6.86
CA SER A 16 16.27 15.88 7.91
C SER A 16 15.94 17.31 7.47
N PRO A 17 14.84 17.95 7.89
CA PRO A 17 14.39 19.27 7.41
C PRO A 17 15.42 20.41 7.54
N THR A 18 16.44 20.26 8.38
CA THR A 18 17.57 21.20 8.57
C THR A 18 18.78 20.91 7.67
N GLN A 19 18.84 19.76 7.02
CA GLN A 19 19.94 19.33 6.16
C GLN A 19 19.56 19.38 4.66
N THR A 20 18.96 20.49 4.24
CA THR A 20 18.49 20.68 2.85
C THR A 20 19.64 20.98 1.87
N LYS A 21 20.79 21.43 2.39
CA LYS A 21 21.93 21.89 1.59
C LYS A 21 22.63 20.71 0.92
N GLY A 22 22.92 20.82 -0.37
CA GLY A 22 23.58 19.75 -1.10
C GLY A 22 23.93 20.12 -2.54
N ILE A 23 24.72 19.26 -3.19
CA ILE A 23 25.22 19.49 -4.55
C ILE A 23 24.06 19.62 -5.55
N LEU A 24 23.05 18.75 -5.46
CA LEU A 24 21.86 18.81 -6.32
C LEU A 24 20.75 19.75 -5.78
N ARG A 25 20.86 20.21 -4.53
CA ARG A 25 19.79 20.96 -3.83
C ARG A 25 20.10 22.45 -3.65
N GLY A 26 21.29 22.88 -4.08
CA GLY A 26 21.75 24.26 -3.95
C GLY A 26 22.49 24.54 -2.64
N LYS A 27 23.34 25.58 -2.66
CA LYS A 27 24.18 25.98 -1.51
C LYS A 27 23.37 26.55 -0.35
N ASN A 28 22.24 27.19 -0.65
CA ASN A 28 21.38 27.83 0.35
C ASN A 28 20.35 26.85 0.95
N GLY A 29 20.25 25.63 0.41
CA GLY A 29 19.22 24.68 0.83
C GLY A 29 17.84 25.08 0.33
N TRP A 30 16.81 24.37 0.77
CA TRP A 30 15.42 24.61 0.39
C TRP A 30 14.70 25.58 1.34
N PHE A 31 15.18 25.69 2.57
CA PHE A 31 14.56 26.49 3.63
C PHE A 31 15.55 27.48 4.22
N THR A 32 15.03 28.61 4.67
CA THR A 32 15.78 29.56 5.50
C THR A 32 15.88 29.06 6.94
N GLU A 33 16.87 29.53 7.70
CA GLU A 33 17.08 29.14 9.10
C GLU A 33 15.82 29.34 9.97
N ARG A 34 15.07 30.41 9.72
CA ARG A 34 13.80 30.66 10.40
C ARG A 34 12.73 29.62 10.07
N GLU A 35 12.61 29.24 8.80
CA GLU A 35 11.65 28.23 8.36
C GLU A 35 12.00 26.84 8.89
N GLU A 36 13.29 26.51 8.95
CA GLU A 36 13.79 25.27 9.55
C GLU A 36 13.38 25.18 11.03
N ILE A 37 13.57 26.25 11.81
CA ILE A 37 13.18 26.30 13.24
C ILE A 37 11.66 26.14 13.41
N ILE A 38 10.86 26.83 12.60
CA ILE A 38 9.40 26.73 12.65
C ILE A 38 8.95 25.29 12.33
N MET A 39 9.57 24.68 11.32
CA MET A 39 9.24 23.33 10.87
C MET A 39 9.58 22.28 11.91
N VAL A 40 10.80 22.32 12.48
CA VAL A 40 11.23 21.39 13.53
C VAL A 40 10.31 21.50 14.76
N ASN A 41 10.01 22.72 15.22
CA ASN A 41 9.12 22.91 16.37
C ASN A 41 7.71 22.39 16.11
N ARG A 42 7.19 22.57 14.89
CA ARG A 42 5.88 22.02 14.52
C ARG A 42 5.89 20.49 14.51
N ILE A 43 6.89 19.88 13.90
CA ILE A 43 7.03 18.42 13.82
C ILE A 43 7.13 17.81 15.21
N LEU A 44 7.99 18.36 16.08
CA LEU A 44 8.17 17.85 17.44
C LEU A 44 6.96 18.11 18.34
N ARG A 45 6.20 19.17 18.08
CA ARG A 45 4.92 19.43 18.76
C ARG A 45 3.84 18.44 18.33
N ASP A 46 3.80 18.07 17.05
CA ASP A 46 2.81 17.11 16.52
C ASP A 46 3.15 15.67 16.94
N ASP A 47 4.43 15.30 16.99
CA ASP A 47 4.91 14.00 17.43
C ASP A 47 6.36 14.08 17.92
N THR A 48 6.55 13.98 19.24
CA THR A 48 7.88 14.06 19.87
C THR A 48 8.79 12.90 19.46
N SER A 49 8.24 11.75 19.07
CA SER A 49 9.02 10.57 18.64
C SER A 49 9.80 10.82 17.35
N LYS A 50 9.43 11.82 16.55
CA LYS A 50 10.12 12.19 15.32
C LYS A 50 11.50 12.81 15.52
N GLY A 51 11.84 13.20 16.75
CA GLY A 51 13.18 13.67 17.11
C GLY A 51 14.11 12.58 17.64
N ASP A 52 13.59 11.39 17.93
CA ASP A 52 14.29 10.39 18.75
C ASP A 52 15.28 9.55 17.94
N ILE A 53 14.99 9.34 16.64
CA ILE A 53 15.77 8.47 15.75
C ILE A 53 16.43 9.30 14.65
N HIS A 54 17.74 9.08 14.45
CA HIS A 54 18.45 9.63 13.31
C HIS A 54 18.02 8.90 12.02
N ASN A 55 17.68 9.62 10.96
CA ASN A 55 17.13 9.03 9.71
C ASN A 55 18.07 8.00 9.04
N ARG A 56 19.36 7.99 9.40
CA ARG A 56 20.37 7.01 8.93
C ARG A 56 20.90 6.10 10.04
N GLN A 57 20.16 5.90 11.13
CA GLN A 57 20.53 4.95 12.15
C GLN A 57 20.30 3.52 11.63
N ALA A 58 21.34 2.68 11.71
CA ALA A 58 21.21 1.27 11.36
C ALA A 58 20.33 0.57 12.41
N LEU A 59 19.29 -0.12 11.95
CA LEU A 59 18.48 -0.98 12.80
C LEU A 59 19.29 -2.22 13.18
N GLY A 60 19.43 -2.48 14.48
CA GLY A 60 20.11 -3.65 14.98
C GLY A 60 19.26 -4.92 14.81
N LEU A 61 19.92 -6.08 14.81
CA LEU A 61 19.23 -7.38 14.92
C LEU A 61 18.42 -7.50 16.23
N SER A 62 18.84 -6.78 17.28
CA SER A 62 18.09 -6.62 18.53
C SER A 62 16.73 -5.98 18.31
N ASP A 63 16.68 -4.93 17.49
CA ASP A 63 15.49 -4.11 17.26
C ASP A 63 14.48 -4.89 16.42
N PHE A 64 14.97 -5.60 15.40
CA PHE A 64 14.16 -6.54 14.62
C PHE A 64 13.53 -7.62 15.50
N ARG A 65 14.31 -8.22 16.41
CA ARG A 65 13.80 -9.22 17.35
C ARG A 65 12.79 -8.61 18.32
N ALA A 66 12.99 -7.37 18.76
CA ALA A 66 12.05 -6.65 19.60
C ALA A 66 10.72 -6.44 18.87
N SER A 67 10.73 -6.01 17.60
CA SER A 67 9.52 -5.82 16.79
C SER A 67 8.73 -7.11 16.59
N ILE A 68 9.40 -8.24 16.32
CA ILE A 68 8.71 -9.54 16.17
C ILE A 68 8.07 -10.00 17.49
N LYS A 69 8.74 -9.75 18.63
CA LYS A 69 8.25 -10.17 19.94
C LYS A 69 7.11 -9.28 20.47
N ASP A 70 6.88 -8.13 19.85
CA ASP A 70 5.81 -7.21 20.23
C ASP A 70 4.43 -7.79 19.90
N TYR A 71 3.67 -8.10 20.95
CA TYR A 71 2.35 -8.74 20.85
C TYR A 71 1.31 -7.84 20.18
N ASP A 72 1.43 -6.52 20.35
CA ASP A 72 0.47 -5.57 19.78
C ASP A 72 0.53 -5.57 18.24
N ASN A 73 1.68 -5.93 17.67
CA ASN A 73 1.86 -6.03 16.22
C ASN A 73 1.42 -7.38 15.62
N TRP A 74 1.21 -8.42 16.44
CA TRP A 74 0.90 -9.75 15.92
C TRP A 74 -0.40 -9.79 15.12
N GLY A 75 -1.42 -9.04 15.54
CA GLY A 75 -2.66 -8.92 14.79
C GLY A 75 -2.45 -8.34 13.40
N LEU A 76 -1.62 -7.30 13.29
CA LEU A 76 -1.26 -6.70 12.00
C LEU A 76 -0.44 -7.66 11.13
N TYR A 77 0.47 -8.44 11.71
CA TYR A 77 1.22 -9.47 10.98
C TYR A 77 0.32 -10.56 10.42
N PHE A 78 -0.64 -11.03 11.21
CA PHE A 78 -1.59 -12.05 10.77
C PHE A 78 -2.46 -11.55 9.61
N ILE A 79 -2.98 -10.33 9.71
CA ILE A 79 -3.72 -9.68 8.63
C ILE A 79 -2.83 -9.54 7.38
N GLY A 80 -1.60 -9.04 7.52
CA GLY A 80 -0.67 -8.88 6.40
C GLY A 80 -0.35 -10.19 5.67
N LEU A 81 -0.24 -11.31 6.40
CA LEU A 81 0.00 -12.63 5.83
C LEU A 81 -1.24 -13.20 5.14
N CYS A 82 -2.43 -13.05 5.73
CA CYS A 82 -3.63 -13.70 5.23
C CYS A 82 -4.42 -12.88 4.21
N SER A 83 -4.43 -11.54 4.31
CA SER A 83 -5.36 -10.69 3.56
C SER A 83 -5.19 -10.72 2.05
N TYR A 84 -4.00 -11.06 1.54
CA TYR A 84 -3.73 -11.07 0.09
C TYR A 84 -3.80 -12.47 -0.55
N ILE A 85 -3.85 -13.54 0.25
CA ILE A 85 -3.88 -14.92 -0.27
C ILE A 85 -5.14 -15.18 -1.11
N PRO A 86 -6.37 -14.81 -0.67
CA PRO A 86 -7.58 -15.18 -1.39
C PRO A 86 -7.74 -14.45 -2.73
N GLY A 87 -7.30 -13.19 -2.82
CA GLY A 87 -7.43 -12.38 -4.03
C GLY A 87 -6.39 -12.69 -5.11
N TYR A 88 -5.26 -13.31 -4.76
CA TYR A 88 -4.14 -13.48 -5.69
C TYR A 88 -4.43 -14.43 -6.87
N PRO A 89 -4.99 -15.64 -6.67
CA PRO A 89 -5.31 -16.54 -7.78
C PRO A 89 -6.30 -15.95 -8.80
N PRO A 90 -7.50 -15.45 -8.42
CA PRO A 90 -8.46 -14.96 -9.40
C PRO A 90 -7.91 -13.76 -10.19
N SER A 91 -7.14 -12.87 -9.58
CA SER A 91 -6.54 -11.74 -10.31
C SER A 91 -5.55 -12.18 -11.39
N ASN A 92 -4.72 -13.20 -11.14
CA ASN A 92 -3.74 -13.67 -12.11
C ASN A 92 -4.35 -14.56 -13.20
N TYR A 93 -5.34 -15.38 -12.83
CA TYR A 93 -5.92 -16.36 -13.75
C TYR A 93 -7.17 -15.87 -14.47
N LEU A 94 -7.75 -14.71 -14.11
CA LEU A 94 -8.97 -14.19 -14.74
C LEU A 94 -8.90 -14.20 -16.27
N THR A 95 -7.80 -13.71 -16.84
CA THR A 95 -7.65 -13.67 -18.30
C THR A 95 -7.49 -15.06 -18.91
N LEU A 96 -6.87 -16.01 -18.21
CA LEU A 96 -6.76 -17.39 -18.65
C LEU A 96 -8.12 -18.09 -18.61
N THR A 97 -8.88 -17.91 -17.52
CA THR A 97 -10.23 -18.48 -17.36
C THR A 97 -11.17 -17.96 -18.44
N LEU A 98 -11.17 -16.66 -18.73
CA LEU A 98 -11.97 -16.08 -19.80
C LEU A 98 -11.58 -16.62 -21.19
N ARG A 99 -10.29 -16.84 -21.44
CA ARG A 99 -9.84 -17.46 -22.70
C ARG A 99 -10.26 -18.92 -22.81
N ASN A 100 -10.25 -19.68 -21.72
CA ASN A 100 -10.73 -21.07 -21.69
C ASN A 100 -12.24 -21.16 -21.95
N LEU A 101 -13.01 -20.14 -21.54
CA LEU A 101 -14.45 -20.02 -21.85
C LEU A 101 -14.75 -19.63 -23.31
N GLY A 102 -13.72 -19.48 -24.16
CA GLY A 102 -13.86 -19.20 -25.59
C GLY A 102 -13.78 -17.72 -25.98
N PHE A 103 -13.46 -16.81 -25.05
CA PHE A 103 -13.29 -15.39 -25.37
C PHE A 103 -11.95 -15.12 -26.07
N ASN A 104 -11.98 -14.28 -27.11
CA ASN A 104 -10.76 -13.79 -27.76
C ASN A 104 -9.95 -12.87 -26.81
N THR A 105 -8.65 -12.68 -27.10
CA THR A 105 -7.75 -11.82 -26.32
C THR A 105 -8.26 -10.39 -26.19
N PHE A 106 -8.83 -9.83 -27.26
CA PHE A 106 -9.41 -8.49 -27.25
C PHE A 106 -10.59 -8.36 -26.27
N ASN A 107 -11.52 -9.32 -26.32
CA ASN A 107 -12.70 -9.35 -25.45
C ASN A 107 -12.31 -9.60 -23.99
N THR A 108 -11.32 -10.48 -23.77
CA THR A 108 -10.78 -10.75 -22.44
C THR A 108 -10.21 -9.49 -21.80
N SER A 109 -9.39 -8.72 -22.55
CA SER A 109 -8.85 -7.46 -22.06
C SER A 109 -9.95 -6.44 -21.75
N LEU A 110 -10.97 -6.34 -22.61
CA LEU A 110 -12.12 -5.47 -22.35
C LEU A 110 -12.89 -5.84 -21.08
N LEU A 111 -13.10 -7.14 -20.82
CA LEU A 111 -13.79 -7.63 -19.62
C LEU A 111 -13.01 -7.37 -18.33
N THR A 112 -11.69 -7.18 -18.38
CA THR A 112 -10.91 -6.80 -17.19
C THR A 112 -11.08 -5.33 -16.80
N ILE A 113 -11.45 -4.44 -17.74
CA ILE A 113 -11.57 -3.00 -17.47
C ILE A 113 -12.67 -2.71 -16.43
N PRO A 114 -13.91 -3.20 -16.56
CA PRO A 114 -14.96 -2.98 -15.56
C PRO A 114 -14.57 -3.49 -14.17
N ALA A 115 -13.91 -4.65 -14.08
CA ALA A 115 -13.45 -5.21 -12.81
C ALA A 115 -12.46 -4.27 -12.11
N ASN A 116 -11.51 -3.70 -12.85
CA ASN A 116 -10.55 -2.73 -12.32
C ASN A 116 -11.22 -1.41 -11.92
N VAL A 117 -12.19 -0.93 -12.69
CA VAL A 117 -12.96 0.29 -12.36
C VAL A 117 -13.73 0.09 -11.04
N LEU A 118 -14.42 -1.03 -10.89
CA LEU A 118 -15.12 -1.37 -9.63
C LEU A 118 -14.15 -1.48 -8.46
N PHE A 119 -12.98 -2.06 -8.66
CA PHE A 119 -11.93 -2.12 -7.63
C PHE A 119 -11.49 -0.71 -7.20
N ILE A 120 -11.23 0.20 -8.14
CA ILE A 120 -10.84 1.58 -7.85
C ILE A 120 -11.93 2.31 -7.05
N ILE A 121 -13.19 2.22 -7.49
CA ILE A 121 -14.31 2.86 -6.81
C ILE A 121 -14.47 2.33 -5.39
N ASN A 122 -14.47 1.00 -5.20
CA ASN A 122 -14.57 0.39 -3.87
C ASN A 122 -13.41 0.82 -2.97
N ASN A 123 -12.18 0.86 -3.50
CA ASN A 123 -11.02 1.27 -2.73
C ASN A 123 -11.10 2.75 -2.31
N LEU A 124 -11.59 3.64 -3.18
CA LEU A 124 -11.81 5.05 -2.84
C LEU A 124 -12.91 5.22 -1.78
N LEU A 125 -14.03 4.50 -1.92
CA LEU A 125 -15.12 4.52 -0.94
C LEU A 125 -14.64 4.01 0.42
N LEU A 126 -13.87 2.92 0.45
CA LEU A 126 -13.32 2.36 1.69
C LEU A 126 -12.32 3.32 2.35
N ALA A 127 -11.48 4.00 1.56
CA ALA A 127 -10.56 5.00 2.06
C ALA A 127 -11.28 6.22 2.65
N GLN A 128 -12.38 6.67 2.01
CA GLN A 128 -13.22 7.74 2.56
C GLN A 128 -13.95 7.28 3.83
N LEU A 129 -14.48 6.05 3.84
CA LEU A 129 -15.13 5.47 5.01
C LEU A 129 -14.18 5.39 6.20
N SER A 130 -12.93 4.96 5.98
CA SER A 130 -11.92 4.89 7.04
C SER A 130 -11.60 6.27 7.61
N ARG A 131 -11.59 7.30 6.76
CA ARG A 131 -11.40 8.69 7.19
C ARG A 131 -12.57 9.18 8.04
N ILE A 132 -13.81 8.93 7.61
CA ILE A 132 -15.01 9.40 8.32
C ILE A 132 -15.18 8.69 9.66
N ALA A 133 -14.97 7.37 9.69
CA ALA A 133 -15.06 6.57 10.91
C ALA A 133 -13.86 6.78 11.86
N ASN A 134 -12.77 7.39 11.37
CA ASN A 134 -11.48 7.48 12.06
C ASN A 134 -10.94 6.12 12.55
N GLU A 135 -11.41 5.03 11.95
CA GLU A 135 -11.06 3.66 12.28
C GLU A 135 -10.43 2.98 11.05
N ARG A 136 -9.23 2.42 11.25
CA ARG A 136 -8.42 1.85 10.15
C ARG A 136 -8.46 0.34 10.12
N SER A 137 -8.43 -0.30 11.29
CA SER A 137 -8.34 -1.76 11.41
C SER A 137 -9.62 -2.45 10.95
N LEU A 138 -10.77 -2.05 11.49
CA LEU A 138 -12.07 -2.65 11.14
C LEU A 138 -12.45 -2.34 9.69
N VAL A 139 -12.25 -1.09 9.25
CA VAL A 139 -12.58 -0.69 7.88
C VAL A 139 -11.71 -1.40 6.85
N GLY A 140 -10.41 -1.58 7.13
CA GLY A 140 -9.51 -2.38 6.28
C GLY A 140 -9.94 -3.85 6.17
N SER A 141 -10.47 -4.41 7.25
CA SER A 141 -10.91 -5.83 7.30
C SER A 141 -12.16 -6.09 6.46
N ILE A 142 -13.00 -5.08 6.21
CA ILE A 142 -14.20 -5.20 5.36
C ILE A 142 -13.82 -5.63 3.95
N GLY A 143 -12.67 -5.18 3.43
CA GLY A 143 -12.19 -5.57 2.10
C GLY A 143 -11.97 -7.07 1.98
N SER A 144 -11.39 -7.71 3.00
CA SER A 144 -11.22 -9.16 3.05
C SER A 144 -12.57 -9.89 3.16
N ILE A 145 -13.53 -9.34 3.90
CA ILE A 145 -14.88 -9.91 4.02
C ILE A 145 -15.63 -9.84 2.67
N TRP A 146 -15.50 -8.73 1.96
CA TRP A 146 -16.15 -8.49 0.67
C TRP A 146 -15.70 -9.47 -0.43
N GLN A 147 -14.49 -10.03 -0.33
CA GLN A 147 -13.99 -11.00 -1.31
C GLN A 147 -14.64 -12.39 -1.16
N PHE A 148 -15.04 -12.80 0.05
CA PHE A 148 -15.63 -14.13 0.29
C PHE A 148 -16.87 -14.45 -0.55
N PRO A 149 -17.90 -13.60 -0.64
CA PRO A 149 -19.08 -13.93 -1.46
C PRO A 149 -18.72 -14.14 -2.93
N LEU A 150 -17.77 -13.37 -3.48
CA LEU A 150 -17.31 -13.53 -4.87
C LEU A 150 -16.53 -14.83 -5.07
N LEU A 151 -15.70 -15.22 -4.10
CA LEU A 151 -14.97 -16.49 -4.15
C LEU A 151 -15.89 -17.69 -3.97
N ILE A 152 -16.88 -17.62 -3.09
CA ILE A 152 -17.88 -18.67 -2.91
C ILE A 152 -18.69 -18.83 -4.20
N ALA A 153 -19.12 -17.73 -4.81
CA ALA A 153 -19.81 -17.77 -6.10
C ALA A 153 -18.97 -18.46 -7.18
N LEU A 154 -17.67 -18.14 -7.26
CA LEU A 154 -16.75 -18.78 -8.21
C LEU A 154 -16.53 -20.27 -7.90
N ALA A 155 -16.50 -20.67 -6.63
CA ALA A 155 -16.23 -22.05 -6.22
C ALA A 155 -17.44 -22.98 -6.35
N VAL A 156 -18.66 -22.44 -6.25
CA VAL A 156 -19.92 -23.20 -6.39
C VAL A 156 -20.38 -23.27 -7.86
N LEU A 157 -19.82 -22.44 -8.74
CA LEU A 157 -20.13 -22.46 -10.16
C LEU A 157 -19.75 -23.82 -10.77
N PRO A 158 -20.68 -24.55 -11.39
CA PRO A 158 -20.40 -25.87 -11.94
C PRO A 158 -19.60 -25.74 -13.25
N ASP A 159 -18.78 -26.76 -13.56
CA ASP A 159 -17.84 -26.75 -14.70
C ASP A 159 -18.53 -26.68 -16.07
N ASP A 160 -19.84 -26.95 -16.13
CA ASP A 160 -20.71 -26.89 -17.30
C ASP A 160 -21.44 -25.54 -17.47
N ALA A 161 -21.18 -24.56 -16.59
CA ALA A 161 -21.72 -23.22 -16.70
C ALA A 161 -21.27 -22.55 -18.01
N GLY A 162 -22.24 -21.99 -18.74
CA GLY A 162 -21.96 -21.23 -19.96
C GLY A 162 -21.18 -19.95 -19.66
N ALA A 163 -20.48 -19.42 -20.66
CA ALA A 163 -19.61 -18.24 -20.54
C ALA A 163 -20.27 -16.94 -20.00
N TRP A 164 -21.58 -16.93 -19.78
CA TRP A 164 -22.39 -15.79 -19.33
C TRP A 164 -23.27 -16.09 -18.10
N VAL A 165 -23.10 -17.26 -17.47
CA VAL A 165 -23.86 -17.70 -16.28
C VAL A 165 -22.96 -17.73 -15.06
#